data_AF-A0A9P0C1I8-F1
#
_entry.id   AF-A0A9P0C1I8-F1
#
_cell.length_a   1.000
_cell.length_b   1.000
_cell.length_c   1.000
_cell.angle_alpha   90.00
_cell.angle_beta   90.00
_cell.angle_gamma   90.00
#
_symmetry.space_group_name_H-M   'P 1'
#
loop_
_entity.id
_entity.type
_entity.pdbx_description
1 polymer ?
#
loop_
_entity_poly.entity_id
_entity_poly.type
_entity_poly.pdbx_seq_one_letter_code
_entity_poly.pdbx_strand_id
1 'polypeptide(L)'
;MDGSFDDDEPFIFRLNENGSGPGLLVKVCAERGWRVYQGYHTGLEERWNLWWKTSAFPAASYKTLGDWQFMNHIPKGGSICRKDNLSRLLRCMKRIYGAVYDFSPPCYHLPLEYAKLVSECSRLRRDENGAGANVVWIHKPVAQSQGRGIFLFRSLCEMNCGTSAVVQRYIERPLLIAGYKFDLRLYVCVPGYRPLTAYMYAEGLARFGTDKYTLSDIHNPYRHLTNSSLNKSGPRYAEWCKWTLTQVRRALIGRWGAAEWVVWQRIRALVTLTLLAQAAGTPPARNCFEFYGFDVLLDDCLKPWLLEVNLSPALASDCEADVVVKQPMLHELFDLLGLPMKHTGLAKLQAPPPPTPNLNSCSSEDENGSTKSGRSRTAPRRGTRSRRRRAMPIHCVTLQGPGAPAQAGQVPSTATPASQNGSAPNAPPDKANDPLEKSKEFNSGRYKSADASSEADVQSTSNGTIPTSESVDESWRGGYSTAASRRRVMTACHWGNGVKWNQAIGRVGHWVRIYPHSLPKDDELPVEDVRDSVAQVSKFVRAAREVSRECGKDTTAPRDAARDAVFEEALRKKLDFGPHFQVWLPPF
;
A
#
# COMPACT_ATOMS: atom_id res chain seq x y z
N MET A 1 18.84 -29.02 26.88
CA MET A 1 18.12 -27.77 27.20
C MET A 1 16.96 -27.73 26.24
N ASP A 2 15.82 -28.19 26.70
CA ASP A 2 14.64 -28.39 25.85
C ASP A 2 13.96 -27.06 25.56
N GLY A 3 13.56 -26.88 24.30
CA GLY A 3 12.91 -25.67 23.81
C GLY A 3 11.43 -25.63 24.13
N SER A 4 11.04 -25.85 25.39
CA SER A 4 9.71 -25.47 25.85
C SER A 4 9.60 -23.95 25.77
N PHE A 5 8.75 -23.45 24.88
CA PHE A 5 8.32 -22.05 24.96
C PHE A 5 7.50 -21.91 26.25
N ASP A 6 8.00 -21.11 27.20
CA ASP A 6 7.17 -20.64 28.31
C ASP A 6 6.00 -19.84 27.72
N ASP A 7 4.79 -20.39 27.81
CA ASP A 7 3.62 -19.75 27.18
C ASP A 7 3.21 -18.46 27.92
N ASP A 8 3.81 -18.21 29.08
CA ASP A 8 3.71 -16.97 29.86
C ASP A 8 4.66 -15.84 29.40
N GLU A 9 5.70 -16.08 28.59
CA GLU A 9 6.57 -14.98 28.14
C GLU A 9 5.79 -14.03 27.20
N PRO A 10 5.69 -12.72 27.52
CA PRO A 10 4.90 -11.79 26.75
C PRO A 10 5.57 -11.50 25.40
N PHE A 11 4.80 -11.50 24.31
CA PHE A 11 5.29 -11.06 23.01
C PHE A 11 5.52 -9.54 23.05
N ILE A 12 6.75 -9.09 22.84
CA ILE A 12 7.16 -7.69 22.99
C ILE A 12 7.31 -7.03 21.61
N PHE A 13 6.63 -5.90 21.41
CA PHE A 13 6.74 -5.09 20.19
C PHE A 13 7.48 -3.76 20.44
N ARG A 14 8.44 -3.48 19.57
CA ARG A 14 9.26 -2.28 19.52
C ARG A 14 8.81 -1.41 18.35
N LEU A 15 8.78 -0.10 18.55
CA LEU A 15 8.36 0.90 17.56
C LEU A 15 9.58 1.64 16.98
N ASN A 16 9.44 2.87 16.47
CA ASN A 16 10.59 3.67 16.02
C ASN A 16 11.61 3.90 17.16
N GLU A 17 12.79 4.42 16.83
CA GLU A 17 13.90 4.67 17.76
C GLU A 17 13.50 5.51 19.00
N ASN A 18 12.50 6.38 18.87
CA ASN A 18 11.97 7.24 19.93
C ASN A 18 10.71 6.68 20.65
N GLY A 19 10.38 5.40 20.46
CA GLY A 19 9.18 4.77 21.01
C GLY A 19 7.85 5.19 20.36
N SER A 20 7.84 6.17 19.45
CA SER A 20 6.62 6.62 18.79
C SER A 20 6.19 5.70 17.65
N GLY A 21 4.88 5.55 17.46
CA GLY A 21 4.29 4.78 16.37
C GLY A 21 2.81 5.13 16.16
N PRO A 22 2.15 4.56 15.14
CA PRO A 22 0.73 4.83 14.89
C PRO A 22 -0.14 4.32 16.04
N GLY A 23 -1.01 5.15 16.60
CA GLY A 23 -1.87 4.76 17.74
C GLY A 23 -2.74 3.52 17.48
N LEU A 24 -3.21 3.33 16.23
CA LEU A 24 -3.94 2.12 15.85
C LEU A 24 -3.06 0.85 15.90
N LEU A 25 -1.77 0.94 15.55
CA LEU A 25 -0.85 -0.18 15.64
C LEU A 25 -0.65 -0.57 17.12
N VAL A 26 -0.43 0.41 17.99
CA VAL A 26 -0.33 0.21 19.45
C VAL A 26 -1.60 -0.44 20.01
N LYS A 27 -2.78 0.05 19.60
CA LYS A 27 -4.09 -0.52 19.98
C LYS A 27 -4.20 -1.99 19.57
N VAL A 28 -3.90 -2.30 18.31
CA VAL A 28 -3.99 -3.68 17.78
C VAL A 28 -3.01 -4.60 18.51
N CYS A 29 -1.75 -4.20 18.70
CA CYS A 29 -0.78 -4.99 19.46
C CYS A 29 -1.28 -5.28 20.88
N ALA A 30 -1.84 -4.28 21.58
CA ALA A 30 -2.41 -4.45 22.92
C ALA A 30 -3.65 -5.37 22.92
N GLU A 31 -4.52 -5.28 21.90
CA GLU A 31 -5.67 -6.19 21.69
C GLU A 31 -5.23 -7.64 21.44
N ARG A 32 -4.01 -7.87 20.89
CA ARG A 32 -3.38 -9.20 20.77
C ARG A 32 -2.64 -9.67 22.03
N GLY A 33 -2.68 -8.89 23.11
CA GLY A 33 -1.98 -9.14 24.38
C GLY A 33 -0.48 -8.92 24.32
N TRP A 34 0.02 -8.14 23.35
CA TRP A 34 1.45 -7.85 23.22
C TRP A 34 1.86 -6.65 24.09
N ARG A 35 3.07 -6.71 24.66
CA ARG A 35 3.62 -5.65 25.52
C ARG A 35 4.49 -4.70 24.70
N VAL A 36 4.38 -3.39 24.94
CA VAL A 36 5.28 -2.41 24.31
C VAL A 36 6.66 -2.50 24.96
N TYR A 37 7.70 -2.40 24.13
CA TYR A 37 9.10 -2.34 24.56
C TYR A 37 9.36 -1.17 25.51
N GLN A 38 9.96 -1.42 26.67
CA GLN A 38 10.17 -0.44 27.75
C GLN A 38 11.60 0.12 27.81
N GLY A 39 12.58 -0.51 27.12
CA GLY A 39 13.99 -0.09 27.10
C GLY A 39 14.24 1.35 26.66
N TYR A 40 13.27 2.00 25.98
CA TYR A 40 13.30 3.44 25.67
C TYR A 40 13.38 4.35 26.90
N HIS A 41 12.85 3.89 28.05
CA HIS A 41 12.70 4.68 29.27
C HIS A 41 13.61 4.19 30.40
N THR A 42 13.91 2.89 30.43
CA THR A 42 14.73 2.27 31.48
C THR A 42 16.23 2.21 31.14
N GLY A 43 16.59 2.35 29.86
CA GLY A 43 17.96 2.14 29.39
C GLY A 43 18.43 0.68 29.43
N LEU A 44 17.56 -0.26 29.84
CA LEU A 44 17.86 -1.69 29.92
C LEU A 44 17.60 -2.37 28.57
N GLU A 45 18.49 -3.27 28.16
CA GLU A 45 18.30 -4.11 26.97
C GLU A 45 17.25 -5.21 27.22
N GLU A 46 15.99 -4.83 27.12
CA GLU A 46 14.87 -5.77 27.05
C GLU A 46 14.91 -6.58 25.72
N ARG A 47 14.38 -7.81 25.73
CA ARG A 47 14.18 -8.60 24.51
C ARG A 47 12.95 -8.11 23.74
N TRP A 48 12.99 -8.17 22.41
CA TRP A 48 11.86 -7.80 21.55
C TRP A 48 11.65 -8.85 20.45
N ASN A 49 10.39 -9.06 20.07
CA ASN A 49 9.99 -10.03 19.05
C ASN A 49 9.63 -9.34 17.73
N LEU A 50 8.89 -8.24 17.75
CA LEU A 50 8.58 -7.46 16.54
C LEU A 50 9.18 -6.07 16.65
N TRP A 51 9.99 -5.64 15.66
CA TRP A 51 10.37 -4.24 15.51
C TRP A 51 9.66 -3.63 14.31
N TRP A 52 8.76 -2.69 14.57
CA TRP A 52 8.03 -1.93 13.57
C TRP A 52 8.54 -0.49 13.47
N LYS A 53 9.02 -0.10 12.29
CA LYS A 53 9.45 1.27 11.96
C LYS A 53 8.60 1.91 10.86
N THR A 54 8.74 3.22 10.70
CA THR A 54 8.28 3.98 9.51
C THR A 54 9.42 4.31 8.54
N SER A 55 10.62 3.80 8.79
CA SER A 55 11.83 4.01 7.99
C SER A 55 12.66 2.73 7.95
N ALA A 56 13.43 2.53 6.88
CA ALA A 56 14.24 1.33 6.70
C ALA A 56 15.24 1.10 7.86
N PHE A 57 15.56 -0.15 8.13
CA PHE A 57 16.60 -0.52 9.11
C PHE A 57 18.00 -0.38 8.51
N PRO A 58 19.03 -0.04 9.31
CA PRO A 58 20.43 -0.13 8.92
C PRO A 58 20.82 -1.54 8.44
N ALA A 59 21.84 -1.63 7.59
CA ALA A 59 22.31 -2.90 7.03
C ALA A 59 22.78 -3.92 8.10
N ALA A 60 23.21 -3.44 9.28
CA ALA A 60 23.60 -4.28 10.41
C ALA A 60 22.41 -5.02 11.04
N SER A 61 21.25 -4.37 11.18
CA SER A 61 20.07 -4.91 11.88
C SER A 61 19.55 -6.21 11.26
N TYR A 62 19.66 -6.37 9.93
CA TYR A 62 19.28 -7.61 9.24
C TYR A 62 20.31 -8.74 9.42
N LYS A 63 21.56 -8.43 9.80
CA LYS A 63 22.60 -9.43 10.08
C LYS A 63 22.53 -9.96 11.52
N THR A 64 22.01 -9.15 12.44
CA THR A 64 21.88 -9.47 13.87
C THR A 64 20.47 -9.90 14.28
N LEU A 65 19.57 -10.12 13.31
CA LEU A 65 18.17 -10.50 13.57
C LEU A 65 18.09 -11.95 14.06
N GLY A 66 17.61 -12.17 15.28
CA GLY A 66 17.39 -13.50 15.84
C GLY A 66 16.19 -14.25 15.24
N ASP A 67 16.17 -15.57 15.36
CA ASP A 67 15.12 -16.44 14.83
C ASP A 67 13.71 -16.12 15.37
N TRP A 68 13.62 -15.61 16.61
CA TRP A 68 12.39 -15.16 17.27
C TRP A 68 12.03 -13.69 16.98
N GLN A 69 12.79 -13.02 16.11
CA GLN A 69 12.69 -11.58 15.86
C GLN A 69 12.24 -11.27 14.44
N PHE A 70 11.35 -10.29 14.29
CA PHE A 70 10.68 -9.91 13.06
C PHE A 70 10.81 -8.41 12.79
N MET A 71 10.94 -8.03 11.52
CA MET A 71 11.03 -6.63 11.08
C MET A 71 10.06 -6.32 9.93
N ASN A 72 9.45 -5.13 9.95
CA ASN A 72 8.43 -4.72 8.99
C ASN A 72 8.98 -4.10 7.67
N HIS A 73 10.29 -4.23 7.42
CA HIS A 73 10.92 -3.88 6.15
C HIS A 73 11.91 -4.96 5.69
N ILE A 74 12.11 -5.07 4.38
CA ILE A 74 13.08 -5.98 3.72
C ILE A 74 14.29 -5.14 3.25
N PRO A 75 15.53 -5.66 3.27
CA PRO A 75 16.67 -4.95 2.71
C PRO A 75 16.42 -4.52 1.26
N LYS A 76 16.56 -3.22 0.96
CA LYS A 76 16.23 -2.61 -0.34
C LYS A 76 14.73 -2.64 -0.72
N GLY A 77 13.83 -3.09 0.14
CA GLY A 77 12.40 -3.18 -0.13
C GLY A 77 11.71 -1.84 -0.41
N GLY A 78 12.25 -0.72 0.11
CA GLY A 78 11.82 0.63 -0.23
C GLY A 78 12.12 1.11 -1.67
N SER A 79 12.72 0.30 -2.54
CA SER A 79 13.18 0.75 -3.87
C SER A 79 12.04 1.27 -4.76
N ILE A 80 10.86 0.63 -4.77
CA ILE A 80 9.65 1.09 -5.48
C ILE A 80 8.93 2.27 -4.82
N CYS A 81 9.32 2.68 -3.61
CA CYS A 81 8.61 3.74 -2.87
C CYS A 81 9.14 5.15 -3.17
N ARG A 82 10.30 5.25 -3.83
CA ARG A 82 10.87 6.51 -4.32
C ARG A 82 10.34 6.83 -5.71
N LYS A 83 9.77 8.04 -5.91
CA LYS A 83 9.08 8.45 -7.14
C LYS A 83 9.94 8.36 -8.40
N ASP A 84 11.19 8.81 -8.30
CA ASP A 84 12.23 8.73 -9.35
C ASP A 84 12.62 7.28 -9.65
N ASN A 85 12.90 6.50 -8.62
CA ASN A 85 13.34 5.11 -8.78
C ASN A 85 12.22 4.20 -9.31
N LEU A 86 11.00 4.33 -8.81
CA LEU A 86 9.80 3.64 -9.30
C LEU A 86 9.59 3.88 -10.79
N SER A 87 9.57 5.14 -11.21
CA SER A 87 9.38 5.50 -12.61
C SER A 87 10.55 5.05 -13.49
N ARG A 88 11.80 5.07 -12.99
CA ARG A 88 12.97 4.48 -13.68
C ARG A 88 12.82 2.97 -13.89
N LEU A 89 12.41 2.23 -12.86
CA LEU A 89 12.21 0.78 -12.92
C LEU A 89 11.08 0.43 -13.91
N LEU A 90 9.91 1.07 -13.79
CA LEU A 90 8.78 0.81 -14.69
C LEU A 90 9.07 1.21 -16.14
N ARG A 91 9.82 2.31 -16.38
CA ARG A 91 10.30 2.71 -17.71
C ARG A 91 11.26 1.67 -18.31
N CYS A 92 12.09 1.04 -17.48
CA CYS A 92 12.95 -0.07 -17.89
C CYS A 92 12.13 -1.32 -18.27
N MET A 93 11.23 -1.75 -17.38
CA MET A 93 10.38 -2.92 -17.62
C MET A 93 9.47 -2.74 -18.83
N LYS A 94 8.92 -1.54 -19.07
CA LYS A 94 8.16 -1.21 -20.29
C LYS A 94 8.99 -1.26 -21.57
N ARG A 95 10.31 -1.02 -21.51
CA ARG A 95 11.21 -1.21 -22.67
C ARG A 95 11.46 -2.70 -22.98
N ILE A 96 11.56 -3.53 -21.95
CA ILE A 96 11.88 -4.97 -22.09
C ILE A 96 10.62 -5.80 -22.43
N TYR A 97 9.50 -5.51 -21.77
CA TYR A 97 8.27 -6.32 -21.84
C TYR A 97 7.09 -5.59 -22.51
N GLY A 98 7.31 -4.38 -23.03
CA GLY A 98 6.32 -3.64 -23.81
C GLY A 98 5.06 -3.26 -23.03
N ALA A 99 3.91 -3.36 -23.70
CA ALA A 99 2.62 -2.82 -23.25
C ALA A 99 2.05 -3.46 -21.97
N VAL A 100 2.61 -4.57 -21.47
CA VAL A 100 2.19 -5.14 -20.17
C VAL A 100 2.52 -4.21 -18.99
N TYR A 101 3.53 -3.34 -19.15
CA TYR A 101 3.88 -2.28 -18.20
C TYR A 101 3.27 -0.91 -18.54
N ASP A 102 2.25 -0.85 -19.43
CA ASP A 102 1.56 0.39 -19.78
C ASP A 102 0.52 0.84 -18.73
N PHE A 103 0.94 0.93 -17.46
CA PHE A 103 0.14 1.39 -16.32
C PHE A 103 0.79 2.55 -15.55
N SER A 104 1.86 3.13 -16.08
CA SER A 104 2.53 4.32 -15.51
C SER A 104 2.61 5.42 -16.57
N PRO A 105 2.09 6.65 -16.31
CA PRO A 105 2.13 7.72 -17.30
C PRO A 105 3.56 8.19 -17.65
N PRO A 106 3.81 8.66 -18.89
CA PRO A 106 5.09 9.22 -19.31
C PRO A 106 5.59 10.31 -18.35
N CYS A 107 6.88 10.29 -18.04
CA CYS A 107 7.49 11.14 -17.03
C CYS A 107 8.98 11.40 -17.29
N TYR A 108 9.50 12.47 -16.71
CA TYR A 108 10.84 13.02 -16.87
C TYR A 108 11.43 13.37 -15.51
N HIS A 109 12.71 13.06 -15.28
CA HIS A 109 13.40 13.34 -14.02
C HIS A 109 14.18 14.66 -14.09
N LEU A 110 13.84 15.63 -13.24
CA LEU A 110 14.52 16.92 -13.18
C LEU A 110 15.69 16.91 -12.19
N PRO A 111 16.79 17.65 -12.48
CA PRO A 111 17.01 18.46 -13.68
C PRO A 111 17.43 17.65 -14.93
N LEU A 112 17.92 16.41 -14.75
CA LEU A 112 18.65 15.61 -15.76
C LEU A 112 17.93 15.38 -17.11
N GLU A 113 16.61 15.35 -17.12
CA GLU A 113 15.79 15.12 -18.32
C GLU A 113 15.02 16.36 -18.79
N TYR A 114 15.35 17.55 -18.28
CA TYR A 114 14.67 18.81 -18.64
C TYR A 114 14.64 19.05 -20.16
N ALA A 115 15.76 18.88 -20.87
CA ALA A 115 15.81 19.02 -22.32
C ALA A 115 14.89 18.03 -23.07
N LYS A 116 14.65 16.83 -22.51
CA LYS A 116 13.73 15.83 -23.08
C LYS A 116 12.27 16.25 -22.87
N LEU A 117 11.96 16.82 -21.71
CA LEU A 117 10.65 17.41 -21.41
C LEU A 117 10.36 18.62 -22.32
N VAL A 118 11.32 19.53 -22.50
CA VAL A 118 11.22 20.67 -23.43
C VAL A 118 10.94 20.18 -24.86
N SER A 119 11.67 19.15 -25.31
CA SER A 119 11.47 18.55 -26.64
C SER A 119 10.08 17.94 -26.81
N GLU A 120 9.59 17.18 -25.83
CA GLU A 120 8.24 16.58 -25.89
C GLU A 120 7.13 17.64 -25.84
N CYS A 121 7.23 18.65 -24.95
CA CYS A 121 6.28 19.76 -24.92
C CYS A 121 6.26 20.54 -26.24
N SER A 122 7.43 20.72 -26.88
CA SER A 122 7.55 21.35 -28.20
C SER A 122 7.00 20.48 -29.33
N ARG A 123 7.11 19.15 -29.22
CA ARG A 123 6.53 18.19 -30.17
C ARG A 123 5.00 18.21 -30.08
N LEU A 124 4.45 18.17 -28.86
CA LEU A 124 3.01 18.20 -28.62
C LEU A 124 2.38 19.53 -29.07
N ARG A 125 3.04 20.67 -28.81
CA ARG A 125 2.58 21.99 -29.30
C ARG A 125 2.53 22.14 -30.84
N ARG A 126 3.13 21.21 -31.60
CA ARG A 126 3.07 21.15 -33.07
C ARG A 126 2.09 20.11 -33.62
N ASP A 127 1.29 19.47 -32.76
CA ASP A 127 0.18 18.62 -33.19
C ASP A 127 -0.91 19.49 -33.85
N GLU A 128 -1.18 19.24 -35.13
CA GLU A 128 -2.05 20.07 -35.99
C GLU A 128 -3.47 20.24 -35.42
N ASN A 129 -3.92 19.30 -34.58
CA ASN A 129 -5.22 19.32 -33.92
C ASN A 129 -5.31 20.34 -32.77
N GLY A 130 -4.22 21.03 -32.41
CA GLY A 130 -4.14 22.02 -31.33
C GLY A 130 -4.25 21.45 -29.90
N ALA A 131 -4.80 20.23 -29.74
CA ALA A 131 -4.98 19.55 -28.47
C ALA A 131 -3.68 19.42 -27.66
N GLY A 132 -2.55 19.23 -28.35
CA GLY A 132 -1.22 19.13 -27.74
C GLY A 132 -0.73 20.39 -27.03
N ALA A 133 -1.32 21.57 -27.27
CA ALA A 133 -1.03 22.80 -26.53
C ALA A 133 -1.70 22.84 -25.14
N ASN A 134 -2.78 22.07 -24.92
CA ASN A 134 -3.54 22.03 -23.67
C ASN A 134 -3.13 20.89 -22.71
N VAL A 135 -2.09 20.14 -23.08
CA VAL A 135 -1.48 19.04 -22.32
C VAL A 135 -1.11 19.49 -20.91
N VAL A 136 -1.80 18.94 -19.92
CA VAL A 136 -1.51 19.16 -18.50
C VAL A 136 -0.40 18.21 -18.02
N TRP A 137 0.53 18.76 -17.26
CA TRP A 137 1.59 18.05 -16.54
C TRP A 137 1.39 18.19 -15.04
N ILE A 138 1.94 17.24 -14.28
CA ILE A 138 2.00 17.30 -12.81
C ILE A 138 3.45 17.22 -12.35
N HIS A 139 3.88 18.23 -11.60
CA HIS A 139 5.19 18.29 -10.96
C HIS A 139 5.14 17.58 -9.61
N LYS A 140 6.06 16.64 -9.34
CA LYS A 140 6.13 15.89 -8.06
C LYS A 140 7.56 15.93 -7.51
N PRO A 141 7.87 16.67 -6.43
CA PRO A 141 9.20 16.64 -5.82
C PRO A 141 9.57 15.23 -5.33
N VAL A 142 10.82 14.80 -5.54
CA VAL A 142 11.23 13.41 -5.26
C VAL A 142 11.13 13.06 -3.77
N ALA A 143 11.57 13.97 -2.90
CA ALA A 143 11.68 13.76 -1.46
C ALA A 143 10.44 14.20 -0.65
N GLN A 144 9.32 14.53 -1.31
CA GLN A 144 8.10 15.00 -0.62
C GLN A 144 6.92 14.02 -0.73
N SER A 145 6.02 14.13 0.25
CA SER A 145 4.84 13.28 0.45
C SER A 145 3.63 14.15 0.84
N GLN A 146 2.47 13.53 1.10
CA GLN A 146 1.26 14.19 1.61
C GLN A 146 0.65 15.27 0.69
N GLY A 147 1.09 15.35 -0.57
CA GLY A 147 0.69 16.39 -1.54
C GLY A 147 1.58 17.63 -1.56
N ARG A 148 2.59 17.73 -0.67
CA ARG A 148 3.45 18.92 -0.57
C ARG A 148 4.31 19.12 -1.82
N GLY A 149 4.40 20.37 -2.27
CA GLY A 149 5.14 20.78 -3.47
C GLY A 149 4.62 20.21 -4.80
N ILE A 150 3.46 19.56 -4.80
CA ILE A 150 2.81 19.05 -6.02
C ILE A 150 1.93 20.14 -6.62
N PHE A 151 2.15 20.45 -7.91
CA PHE A 151 1.33 21.38 -8.68
C PHE A 151 1.12 20.86 -10.11
N LEU A 152 0.11 21.40 -10.78
CA LEU A 152 -0.19 21.14 -12.19
C LEU A 152 0.21 22.36 -13.02
N PHE A 153 0.62 22.14 -14.26
CA PHE A 153 1.00 23.21 -15.20
C PHE A 153 0.70 22.81 -16.66
N ARG A 154 0.66 23.80 -17.58
CA ARG A 154 0.57 23.59 -19.04
C ARG A 154 1.76 24.18 -19.80
N SER A 155 2.45 25.15 -19.21
CA SER A 155 3.64 25.80 -19.76
C SER A 155 4.84 25.64 -18.86
N LEU A 156 6.01 25.45 -19.47
CA LEU A 156 7.27 25.22 -18.74
C LEU A 156 7.79 26.45 -17.99
N CYS A 157 7.25 27.65 -18.28
CA CYS A 157 7.52 28.87 -17.50
C CYS A 157 6.86 28.87 -16.11
N GLU A 158 5.92 27.96 -15.83
CA GLU A 158 5.30 27.78 -14.51
C GLU A 158 6.19 26.98 -13.52
N MET A 159 7.40 26.58 -13.92
CA MET A 159 8.17 25.52 -13.25
C MET A 159 9.61 25.92 -12.91
N ASN A 160 9.98 25.78 -11.62
CA ASN A 160 11.33 26.02 -11.13
C ASN A 160 12.26 24.82 -11.36
N CYS A 161 13.05 24.86 -12.44
CA CYS A 161 13.90 23.77 -12.91
C CYS A 161 15.06 23.35 -11.97
N GLY A 162 15.35 24.11 -10.92
CA GLY A 162 16.48 23.86 -10.00
C GLY A 162 16.25 22.78 -8.94
N THR A 163 15.06 22.16 -8.85
CA THR A 163 14.73 21.18 -7.81
C THR A 163 14.57 19.75 -8.36
N SER A 164 14.92 18.74 -7.55
CA SER A 164 14.79 17.34 -7.97
C SER A 164 13.33 16.88 -7.90
N ALA A 165 12.76 16.58 -9.07
CA ALA A 165 11.36 16.26 -9.25
C ALA A 165 11.13 15.23 -10.35
N VAL A 166 9.97 14.56 -10.29
CA VAL A 166 9.40 13.81 -11.40
C VAL A 166 8.27 14.65 -12.00
N VAL A 167 8.47 15.15 -13.21
CA VAL A 167 7.38 15.70 -14.03
C VAL A 167 6.70 14.53 -14.73
N GLN A 168 5.37 14.46 -14.67
CA GLN A 168 4.59 13.37 -15.25
C GLN A 168 3.40 13.90 -16.04
N ARG A 169 3.05 13.23 -17.14
CA ARG A 169 1.83 13.51 -17.92
C ARG A 169 0.61 13.33 -17.00
N TYR A 170 -0.22 14.36 -16.87
CA TYR A 170 -1.39 14.28 -15.99
C TYR A 170 -2.48 13.39 -16.60
N ILE A 171 -3.25 12.72 -15.74
CA ILE A 171 -4.42 11.94 -16.14
C ILE A 171 -5.62 12.89 -16.14
N GLU A 172 -5.92 13.42 -17.32
CA GLU A 172 -6.92 14.48 -17.60
C GLU A 172 -8.37 14.00 -17.56
N ARG A 173 -8.61 12.69 -17.69
CA ARG A 173 -9.95 12.08 -17.62
C ARG A 173 -9.97 10.94 -16.59
N PRO A 174 -9.81 11.25 -15.29
CA PRO A 174 -9.97 10.26 -14.24
C PRO A 174 -11.42 9.78 -14.18
N LEU A 175 -11.62 8.59 -13.62
CA LEU A 175 -12.96 8.12 -13.28
C LEU A 175 -13.55 9.01 -12.18
N LEU A 176 -14.79 9.47 -12.38
CA LEU A 176 -15.49 10.34 -11.44
C LEU A 176 -16.70 9.63 -10.83
N ILE A 177 -16.86 9.77 -9.52
CA ILE A 177 -18.06 9.41 -8.76
C ILE A 177 -18.66 10.71 -8.22
N ALA A 178 -19.96 10.96 -8.46
CA ALA A 178 -20.66 12.21 -8.14
C ALA A 178 -19.98 13.51 -8.67
N GLY A 179 -19.10 13.41 -9.66
CA GLY A 179 -18.30 14.52 -10.20
C GLY A 179 -16.99 14.81 -9.45
N TYR A 180 -16.64 14.01 -8.44
CA TYR A 180 -15.39 14.12 -7.68
C TYR A 180 -14.35 13.11 -8.19
N LYS A 181 -13.09 13.54 -8.25
CA LYS A 181 -11.95 12.67 -8.48
C LYS A 181 -11.64 11.89 -7.21
N PHE A 182 -11.29 10.61 -7.37
CA PHE A 182 -10.78 9.77 -6.30
C PHE A 182 -9.56 8.97 -6.76
N ASP A 183 -8.77 8.47 -5.81
CA ASP A 183 -7.83 7.37 -6.03
C ASP A 183 -8.14 6.20 -5.10
N LEU A 184 -7.50 5.06 -5.33
CA LEU A 184 -7.59 3.84 -4.54
C LEU A 184 -6.29 3.62 -3.77
N ARG A 185 -6.36 3.62 -2.44
CA ARG A 185 -5.34 3.09 -1.54
C ARG A 185 -5.59 1.59 -1.34
N LEU A 186 -4.67 0.78 -1.85
CA LEU A 186 -4.64 -0.67 -1.71
C LEU A 186 -3.54 -1.07 -0.71
N TYR A 187 -3.78 -2.13 0.06
CA TYR A 187 -2.82 -2.63 1.05
C TYR A 187 -2.20 -3.94 0.59
N VAL A 188 -0.86 -4.03 0.63
CA VAL A 188 -0.09 -5.15 0.06
C VAL A 188 0.96 -5.62 1.05
N CYS A 189 0.94 -6.90 1.41
CA CYS A 189 1.93 -7.53 2.26
C CYS A 189 2.86 -8.41 1.40
N VAL A 190 4.17 -8.23 1.55
CA VAL A 190 5.21 -8.97 0.83
C VAL A 190 6.17 -9.60 1.86
N PRO A 191 5.96 -10.86 2.29
CA PRO A 191 6.84 -11.56 3.23
C PRO A 191 8.18 -12.02 2.63
N GLY A 192 8.40 -11.82 1.33
CA GLY A 192 9.64 -12.19 0.65
C GLY A 192 9.64 -11.82 -0.83
N TYR A 193 10.83 -11.53 -1.37
CA TYR A 193 11.10 -11.22 -2.78
C TYR A 193 11.90 -12.31 -3.52
N ARG A 194 12.33 -13.36 -2.81
CA ARG A 194 13.06 -14.52 -3.32
C ARG A 194 12.61 -15.75 -2.50
N PRO A 195 11.67 -16.59 -2.99
CA PRO A 195 10.76 -16.29 -4.09
C PRO A 195 9.84 -15.11 -3.73
N LEU A 196 9.29 -14.43 -4.74
CA LEU A 196 8.32 -13.36 -4.52
C LEU A 196 7.01 -13.95 -3.98
N THR A 197 6.62 -13.54 -2.78
CA THR A 197 5.30 -13.86 -2.22
C THR A 197 4.59 -12.57 -1.88
N ALA A 198 3.38 -12.39 -2.42
CA ALA A 198 2.61 -11.17 -2.26
C ALA A 198 1.13 -11.46 -1.98
N TYR A 199 0.59 -10.77 -0.99
CA TYR A 199 -0.83 -10.77 -0.62
C TYR A 199 -1.39 -9.36 -0.77
N MET A 200 -2.62 -9.25 -1.26
CA MET A 200 -3.38 -7.99 -1.22
C MET A 200 -4.54 -8.14 -0.25
N TYR A 201 -4.80 -7.11 0.55
CA TYR A 201 -6.00 -7.03 1.36
C TYR A 201 -7.22 -6.84 0.45
N ALA A 202 -8.31 -7.57 0.67
CA ALA A 202 -9.52 -7.44 -0.15
C ALA A 202 -10.14 -6.04 -0.03
N GLU A 203 -10.03 -5.43 1.16
CA GLU A 203 -10.47 -4.06 1.41
C GLU A 203 -9.34 -3.02 1.29
N GLY A 204 -9.72 -1.75 1.30
CA GLY A 204 -8.86 -0.60 1.09
C GLY A 204 -9.66 0.70 1.17
N LEU A 205 -9.08 1.82 0.76
CA LEU A 205 -9.71 3.13 0.88
C LEU A 205 -9.69 3.89 -0.44
N ALA A 206 -10.86 4.24 -0.98
CA ALA A 206 -10.95 5.31 -1.95
C ALA A 206 -10.87 6.67 -1.24
N ARG A 207 -10.02 7.57 -1.74
CA ARG A 207 -9.82 8.92 -1.19
C ARG A 207 -10.27 9.97 -2.20
N PHE A 208 -11.17 10.84 -1.80
CA PHE A 208 -11.80 11.82 -2.69
C PHE A 208 -11.15 13.21 -2.59
N GLY A 209 -11.18 13.95 -3.69
CA GLY A 209 -11.08 15.42 -3.66
C GLY A 209 -12.34 16.03 -3.05
N THR A 210 -12.22 17.21 -2.45
CA THR A 210 -13.31 17.97 -1.79
C THR A 210 -13.99 18.99 -2.72
N ASP A 211 -13.42 19.22 -3.91
CA ASP A 211 -14.06 20.00 -4.97
C ASP A 211 -14.27 19.19 -6.25
N LYS A 212 -15.28 19.57 -7.04
CA LYS A 212 -15.65 18.87 -8.27
C LYS A 212 -14.54 18.96 -9.31
N TYR A 213 -14.34 17.89 -10.07
CA TYR A 213 -13.29 17.82 -11.07
C TYR A 213 -13.64 18.62 -12.34
N THR A 214 -12.73 19.50 -12.74
CA THR A 214 -12.75 20.21 -14.01
C THR A 214 -11.31 20.56 -14.39
N LEU A 215 -11.00 20.67 -15.68
CA LEU A 215 -9.69 21.13 -16.18
C LEU A 215 -9.65 22.65 -16.42
N SER A 216 -10.75 23.37 -16.18
CA SER A 216 -10.87 24.81 -16.42
C SER A 216 -9.98 25.66 -15.50
N ASP A 217 -9.83 25.25 -14.24
CA ASP A 217 -8.81 25.74 -13.31
C ASP A 217 -8.05 24.52 -12.78
N ILE A 218 -6.75 24.46 -13.13
CA ILE A 218 -5.83 23.38 -12.77
C ILE A 218 -5.05 23.64 -11.47
N HIS A 219 -5.16 24.86 -10.93
CA HIS A 219 -4.32 25.31 -9.82
C HIS A 219 -4.98 25.03 -8.47
N ASN A 220 -6.31 24.93 -8.41
CA ASN A 220 -7.04 24.42 -7.25
C ASN A 220 -6.66 22.96 -6.93
N PRO A 221 -5.96 22.70 -5.81
CA PRO A 221 -5.46 21.36 -5.51
C PRO A 221 -6.56 20.43 -4.99
N TYR A 222 -7.66 20.96 -4.43
CA TYR A 222 -8.74 20.19 -3.78
C TYR A 222 -9.59 19.36 -4.74
N ARG A 223 -9.53 19.64 -6.06
CA ARG A 223 -10.14 18.80 -7.10
C ARG A 223 -9.14 17.87 -7.82
N HIS A 224 -7.84 18.16 -7.73
CA HIS A 224 -6.80 17.47 -8.50
C HIS A 224 -5.93 16.52 -7.68
N LEU A 225 -5.78 16.78 -6.38
CA LEU A 225 -5.04 15.96 -5.44
C LEU A 225 -6.00 15.34 -4.42
N THR A 226 -5.85 14.04 -4.25
CA THR A 226 -6.73 13.14 -3.49
C THR A 226 -6.14 12.76 -2.12
N ASN A 227 -5.02 13.40 -1.73
CA ASN A 227 -4.37 13.17 -0.45
C ASN A 227 -5.26 13.65 0.71
N SER A 228 -5.53 12.77 1.68
CA SER A 228 -6.36 13.09 2.86
C SER A 228 -5.79 14.25 3.69
N SER A 229 -4.45 14.35 3.75
CA SER A 229 -3.72 15.43 4.44
C SER A 229 -4.04 16.82 3.90
N LEU A 230 -4.24 16.95 2.59
CA LEU A 230 -4.69 18.18 1.96
C LEU A 230 -6.19 18.36 2.15
N ASN A 231 -6.98 17.34 1.80
CA ASN A 231 -8.44 17.46 1.74
C ASN A 231 -9.12 17.66 3.10
N LYS A 232 -8.43 17.41 4.23
CA LYS A 232 -8.85 17.80 5.58
C LYS A 232 -9.12 19.31 5.74
N SER A 233 -8.44 20.18 4.99
CA SER A 233 -8.71 21.63 4.96
C SER A 233 -9.54 22.07 3.74
N GLY A 234 -10.17 21.12 3.05
CA GLY A 234 -10.92 21.38 1.82
C GLY A 234 -12.32 21.96 2.06
N PRO A 235 -12.87 22.71 1.09
CA PRO A 235 -14.10 23.50 1.26
C PRO A 235 -15.39 22.69 1.51
N ARG A 236 -15.32 21.36 1.44
CA ARG A 236 -16.39 20.40 1.78
C ARG A 236 -15.81 19.14 2.43
N TYR A 237 -14.86 19.28 3.37
CA TYR A 237 -14.39 18.12 4.12
C TYR A 237 -15.52 17.54 5.00
N ALA A 238 -15.85 16.28 4.77
CA ALA A 238 -16.84 15.52 5.50
C ALA A 238 -16.41 14.05 5.58
N GLU A 239 -17.04 13.25 6.44
CA GLU A 239 -16.70 11.83 6.63
C GLU A 239 -16.80 11.01 5.32
N TRP A 240 -17.74 11.42 4.44
CA TRP A 240 -17.92 10.90 3.08
C TRP A 240 -16.69 11.00 2.16
N CYS A 241 -15.65 11.76 2.51
CA CYS A 241 -14.44 11.92 1.69
C CYS A 241 -13.53 10.68 1.64
N LYS A 242 -13.87 9.59 2.34
CA LYS A 242 -13.28 8.26 2.14
C LYS A 242 -14.37 7.20 2.02
N TRP A 243 -14.22 6.29 1.07
CA TRP A 243 -15.07 5.09 0.92
C TRP A 243 -14.23 3.82 1.06
N THR A 244 -14.84 2.71 1.47
CA THR A 244 -14.21 1.38 1.37
C THR A 244 -14.23 0.87 -0.08
N LEU A 245 -13.41 -0.13 -0.41
CA LEU A 245 -13.44 -0.75 -1.75
C LEU A 245 -14.75 -1.49 -2.02
N THR A 246 -15.45 -2.00 -1.01
CA THR A 246 -16.83 -2.52 -1.15
C THR A 246 -17.79 -1.43 -1.64
N GLN A 247 -17.76 -0.24 -1.03
CA GLN A 247 -18.59 0.89 -1.46
C GLN A 247 -18.27 1.33 -2.90
N VAL A 248 -16.97 1.40 -3.26
CA VAL A 248 -16.55 1.62 -4.65
C VAL A 248 -17.06 0.52 -5.57
N ARG A 249 -16.90 -0.75 -5.18
CA ARG A 249 -17.28 -1.90 -6.01
C ARG A 249 -18.77 -1.91 -6.31
N ARG A 250 -19.63 -1.66 -5.31
CA ARG A 250 -21.08 -1.48 -5.51
C ARG A 250 -21.39 -0.38 -6.54
N ALA A 251 -20.72 0.77 -6.44
CA ALA A 251 -20.88 1.89 -7.37
C ALA A 251 -20.35 1.61 -8.79
N LEU A 252 -19.30 0.79 -8.95
CA LEU A 252 -18.81 0.37 -10.26
C LEU A 252 -19.74 -0.68 -10.91
N ILE A 253 -20.21 -1.66 -10.13
CA ILE A 253 -21.06 -2.75 -10.62
C ILE A 253 -22.35 -2.21 -11.23
N GLY A 254 -23.03 -1.29 -10.53
CA GLY A 254 -24.30 -0.70 -10.98
C GLY A 254 -24.22 0.13 -12.27
N ARG A 255 -23.02 0.44 -12.78
CA ARG A 255 -22.81 1.27 -13.98
C ARG A 255 -22.02 0.59 -15.11
N TRP A 256 -21.19 -0.41 -14.81
CA TRP A 256 -20.36 -1.09 -15.81
C TRP A 256 -20.52 -2.62 -15.86
N GLY A 257 -21.33 -3.22 -14.97
CA GLY A 257 -21.57 -4.65 -14.95
C GLY A 257 -20.27 -5.47 -14.90
N ALA A 258 -20.23 -6.59 -15.64
CA ALA A 258 -19.11 -7.53 -15.62
C ALA A 258 -17.73 -6.95 -16.02
N ALA A 259 -17.69 -5.77 -16.66
CA ALA A 259 -16.43 -5.10 -16.98
C ALA A 259 -15.64 -4.68 -15.72
N GLU A 260 -16.31 -4.50 -14.58
CA GLU A 260 -15.70 -4.11 -13.30
C GLU A 260 -14.64 -5.13 -12.84
N TRP A 261 -14.94 -6.42 -13.00
CA TRP A 261 -14.14 -7.52 -12.51
C TRP A 261 -12.78 -7.58 -13.23
N VAL A 262 -12.77 -7.23 -14.52
CA VAL A 262 -11.53 -7.06 -15.30
C VAL A 262 -10.70 -5.88 -14.78
N VAL A 263 -11.30 -4.82 -14.23
CA VAL A 263 -10.55 -3.72 -13.59
C VAL A 263 -9.80 -4.23 -12.37
N TRP A 264 -10.46 -4.98 -11.48
CA TRP A 264 -9.82 -5.57 -10.30
C TRP A 264 -8.72 -6.56 -10.67
N GLN A 265 -8.88 -7.37 -11.73
CA GLN A 265 -7.81 -8.25 -12.21
C GLN A 265 -6.65 -7.49 -12.89
N ARG A 266 -6.91 -6.33 -13.53
CA ARG A 266 -5.84 -5.43 -14.00
C ARG A 266 -5.12 -4.74 -12.85
N ILE A 267 -5.81 -4.40 -11.76
CA ILE A 267 -5.23 -3.86 -10.53
C ILE A 267 -4.31 -4.89 -9.86
N ARG A 268 -4.77 -6.14 -9.69
CA ARG A 268 -3.93 -7.26 -9.21
C ARG A 268 -2.65 -7.39 -10.03
N ALA A 269 -2.77 -7.44 -11.36
CA ALA A 269 -1.63 -7.54 -12.26
C ALA A 269 -0.67 -6.34 -12.17
N LEU A 270 -1.19 -5.12 -12.08
CA LEU A 270 -0.41 -3.88 -11.87
C LEU A 270 0.45 -3.96 -10.61
N VAL A 271 -0.12 -4.45 -9.49
CA VAL A 271 0.63 -4.65 -8.24
C VAL A 271 1.73 -5.71 -8.44
N THR A 272 1.39 -6.91 -8.91
CA THR A 272 2.37 -7.99 -9.15
C THR A 272 3.51 -7.55 -10.07
N LEU A 273 3.23 -6.88 -11.18
CA LEU A 273 4.24 -6.40 -12.13
C LEU A 273 5.14 -5.33 -11.52
N THR A 274 4.61 -4.47 -10.64
CA THR A 274 5.40 -3.46 -9.91
C THR A 274 6.34 -4.12 -8.90
N LEU A 275 5.91 -5.21 -8.23
CA LEU A 275 6.78 -5.98 -7.33
C LEU A 275 7.88 -6.74 -8.11
N LEU A 276 7.53 -7.37 -9.23
CA LEU A 276 8.49 -8.05 -10.12
C LEU A 276 9.58 -7.09 -10.66
N ALA A 277 9.26 -5.81 -10.87
CA ALA A 277 10.23 -4.78 -11.27
C ALA A 277 11.35 -4.52 -10.23
N GLN A 278 11.18 -4.99 -8.98
CA GLN A 278 12.14 -4.86 -7.89
C GLN A 278 12.76 -6.20 -7.43
N ALA A 279 12.08 -7.33 -7.67
CA ALA A 279 12.47 -8.65 -7.14
C ALA A 279 13.93 -9.05 -7.47
N ALA A 280 14.40 -8.75 -8.69
CA ALA A 280 15.78 -9.02 -9.09
C ALA A 280 16.82 -8.31 -8.20
N GLY A 281 16.57 -7.05 -7.80
CA GLY A 281 17.48 -6.24 -6.99
C GLY A 281 17.38 -6.43 -5.47
N THR A 282 16.44 -7.27 -5.02
CA THR A 282 16.14 -7.49 -3.60
C THR A 282 16.74 -8.83 -3.15
N PRO A 283 17.55 -8.87 -2.06
CA PRO A 283 18.09 -10.13 -1.55
C PRO A 283 17.00 -10.96 -0.83
N PRO A 284 17.22 -12.27 -0.62
CA PRO A 284 16.41 -13.06 0.30
C PRO A 284 16.54 -12.51 1.73
N ALA A 285 15.44 -12.48 2.48
CA ALA A 285 15.41 -12.07 3.87
C ALA A 285 14.45 -12.97 4.65
N ARG A 286 14.84 -13.36 5.86
CA ARG A 286 14.04 -14.19 6.78
C ARG A 286 13.43 -13.29 7.86
N ASN A 287 12.23 -13.63 8.34
CA ASN A 287 11.48 -12.85 9.34
C ASN A 287 11.26 -11.35 9.00
N CYS A 288 11.48 -10.97 7.74
CA CYS A 288 11.34 -9.60 7.24
C CYS A 288 10.21 -9.56 6.22
N PHE A 289 9.23 -8.67 6.42
CA PHE A 289 8.16 -8.41 5.45
C PHE A 289 8.19 -6.95 5.01
N GLU A 290 7.43 -6.61 3.97
CA GLU A 290 7.09 -5.24 3.62
C GLU A 290 5.57 -5.07 3.61
N PHE A 291 5.08 -3.94 4.13
CA PHE A 291 3.66 -3.60 4.18
C PHE A 291 3.42 -2.28 3.44
N TYR A 292 3.08 -2.39 2.16
CA TYR A 292 2.96 -1.26 1.25
C TYR A 292 1.54 -0.70 1.15
N GLY A 293 1.46 0.62 0.96
CA GLY A 293 0.28 1.28 0.39
C GLY A 293 0.47 1.57 -1.08
N PHE A 294 -0.28 0.93 -1.96
CA PHE A 294 -0.32 1.24 -3.39
C PHE A 294 -1.39 2.28 -3.68
N ASP A 295 -1.06 3.29 -4.49
CA ASP A 295 -1.96 4.40 -4.83
C ASP A 295 -2.30 4.31 -6.32
N VAL A 296 -3.54 3.94 -6.65
CA VAL A 296 -3.98 3.63 -8.02
C VAL A 296 -5.14 4.53 -8.45
N LEU A 297 -5.05 5.11 -9.63
CA LEU A 297 -6.12 5.92 -10.25
C LEU A 297 -6.78 5.13 -11.39
N LEU A 298 -8.11 5.17 -11.47
CA LEU A 298 -8.85 4.72 -12.65
C LEU A 298 -9.06 5.91 -13.60
N ASP A 299 -8.97 5.68 -14.91
CA ASP A 299 -9.46 6.63 -15.92
C ASP A 299 -10.90 6.33 -16.37
N ASP A 300 -11.45 7.22 -17.19
CA ASP A 300 -12.78 7.10 -17.79
C ASP A 300 -13.00 5.81 -18.60
N CYS A 301 -11.92 5.26 -19.17
CA CYS A 301 -11.87 3.98 -19.88
C CYS A 301 -11.61 2.76 -18.95
N LEU A 302 -11.74 2.92 -17.62
CA LEU A 302 -11.51 1.88 -16.62
C LEU A 302 -10.10 1.24 -16.69
N LYS A 303 -9.09 1.96 -17.15
CA LYS A 303 -7.68 1.55 -17.05
C LYS A 303 -7.13 2.00 -15.70
N PRO A 304 -6.55 1.07 -14.90
CA PRO A 304 -5.81 1.45 -13.71
C PRO A 304 -4.42 1.97 -14.06
N TRP A 305 -4.02 3.03 -13.35
CA TRP A 305 -2.73 3.69 -13.43
C TRP A 305 -2.10 3.79 -12.04
N LEU A 306 -0.82 3.43 -11.91
CA LEU A 306 -0.09 3.57 -10.66
C LEU A 306 0.36 5.03 -10.46
N LEU A 307 0.05 5.61 -9.31
CA LEU A 307 0.45 6.97 -8.93
C LEU A 307 1.76 6.99 -8.12
N GLU A 308 1.83 6.16 -7.07
CA GLU A 308 2.99 5.92 -6.21
C GLU A 308 2.82 4.64 -5.37
N VAL A 309 3.91 4.20 -4.72
CA VAL A 309 3.91 3.15 -3.69
C VAL A 309 4.48 3.75 -2.40
N ASN A 310 3.88 3.42 -1.26
CA ASN A 310 4.22 3.97 0.05
C ASN A 310 4.81 2.87 0.95
N LEU A 311 6.03 3.07 1.45
CA LEU A 311 6.78 2.12 2.31
C LEU A 311 6.14 1.89 3.69
N SER A 312 5.34 2.85 4.15
CA SER A 312 4.56 2.73 5.38
C SER A 312 3.27 3.52 5.19
N PRO A 313 2.15 2.88 4.80
CA PRO A 313 0.90 3.58 4.60
C PRO A 313 0.36 4.11 5.94
N ALA A 314 -0.24 5.30 5.92
CA ALA A 314 -0.74 5.95 7.14
C ALA A 314 -1.84 5.13 7.83
N LEU A 315 -1.53 4.65 9.03
CA LEU A 315 -2.42 3.88 9.93
C LEU A 315 -3.21 4.76 10.92
N ALA A 316 -3.21 6.09 10.77
CA ALA A 316 -4.13 6.95 11.50
C ALA A 316 -5.58 6.67 11.08
N SER A 317 -6.53 6.78 12.03
CA SER A 317 -7.96 6.66 11.75
C SER A 317 -8.61 8.04 11.87
N ASP A 318 -9.07 8.59 10.75
CA ASP A 318 -9.69 9.92 10.68
C ASP A 318 -11.22 9.85 10.61
N CYS A 319 -11.78 8.75 10.08
CA CYS A 319 -13.22 8.49 10.00
C CYS A 319 -13.53 6.98 10.08
N GLU A 320 -14.83 6.62 10.14
CA GLU A 320 -15.32 5.23 10.24
C GLU A 320 -14.66 4.28 9.22
N ALA A 321 -14.55 4.69 7.95
CA ALA A 321 -13.95 3.88 6.89
C ALA A 321 -12.50 3.49 7.19
N ASP A 322 -11.71 4.36 7.84
CA ASP A 322 -10.36 3.97 8.28
C ASP A 322 -10.39 2.88 9.35
N VAL A 323 -11.33 2.94 10.30
CA VAL A 323 -11.44 1.98 11.41
C VAL A 323 -11.88 0.62 10.88
N VAL A 324 -12.96 0.60 10.10
CA VAL A 324 -13.56 -0.62 9.50
C VAL A 324 -12.55 -1.36 8.61
N VAL A 325 -11.71 -0.64 7.87
CA VAL A 325 -10.68 -1.27 7.02
C VAL A 325 -9.43 -1.62 7.81
N LYS A 326 -8.84 -0.67 8.56
CA LYS A 326 -7.47 -0.83 9.07
C LYS A 326 -7.36 -1.67 10.34
N GLN A 327 -8.36 -1.64 11.23
CA GLN A 327 -8.24 -2.42 12.47
C GLN A 327 -8.29 -3.94 12.20
N PRO A 328 -9.24 -4.48 11.42
CA PRO A 328 -9.23 -5.91 11.05
C PRO A 328 -8.00 -6.26 10.20
N MET A 329 -7.62 -5.40 9.24
CA MET A 329 -6.44 -5.61 8.38
C MET A 329 -5.15 -5.84 9.16
N LEU A 330 -4.91 -5.12 10.26
CA LEU A 330 -3.70 -5.28 11.07
C LEU A 330 -3.73 -6.56 11.91
N HIS A 331 -4.88 -6.94 12.46
CA HIS A 331 -5.03 -8.25 13.13
C HIS A 331 -4.79 -9.40 12.14
N GLU A 332 -5.50 -9.39 11.01
CA GLU A 332 -5.36 -10.42 9.96
C GLU A 332 -3.98 -10.41 9.29
N LEU A 333 -3.25 -9.27 9.32
CA LEU A 333 -1.85 -9.19 8.89
C LEU A 333 -0.94 -9.95 9.86
N PHE A 334 -1.14 -9.77 11.17
CA PHE A 334 -0.37 -10.51 12.17
C PHE A 334 -0.71 -12.01 12.17
N ASP A 335 -1.97 -12.37 11.88
CA ASP A 335 -2.38 -13.76 11.65
C ASP A 335 -1.71 -14.35 10.39
N LEU A 336 -1.71 -13.62 9.27
CA LEU A 336 -1.03 -14.00 8.01
C LEU A 336 0.46 -14.25 8.23
N LEU A 337 1.12 -13.41 9.03
CA LEU A 337 2.54 -13.53 9.36
C LEU A 337 2.84 -14.59 10.44
N GLY A 338 1.82 -15.24 11.01
CA GLY A 338 1.96 -16.24 12.07
C GLY A 338 2.44 -15.67 13.41
N LEU A 339 2.16 -14.40 13.70
CA LEU A 339 2.53 -13.78 14.98
C LEU A 339 1.42 -14.04 16.01
N PRO A 340 1.75 -14.43 17.26
CA PRO A 340 0.80 -15.06 18.17
C PRO A 340 -0.31 -14.11 18.64
N MET A 341 -1.41 -14.70 19.10
CA MET A 341 -2.30 -14.07 20.10
C MET A 341 -1.81 -14.52 21.48
N LYS A 342 -1.60 -13.60 22.42
CA LYS A 342 -1.29 -13.94 23.82
C LYS A 342 -2.46 -13.49 24.72
N HIS A 343 -2.86 -14.36 25.64
CA HIS A 343 -3.79 -14.15 26.76
C HIS A 343 -4.84 -13.03 26.62
N THR A 344 -5.68 -13.10 25.58
CA THR A 344 -7.01 -12.48 25.67
C THR A 344 -7.82 -13.20 26.75
N GLY A 345 -8.75 -12.50 27.41
CA GLY A 345 -9.30 -12.91 28.73
C GLY A 345 -9.94 -14.31 28.82
N LEU A 346 -10.26 -14.95 27.70
CA LEU A 346 -10.75 -16.32 27.63
C LEU A 346 -9.76 -17.35 28.19
N ALA A 347 -8.44 -17.13 28.07
CA ALA A 347 -7.43 -18.02 28.63
C ALA A 347 -7.51 -18.11 30.17
N LYS A 348 -8.02 -17.07 30.84
CA LYS A 348 -8.22 -17.02 32.30
C LYS A 348 -9.56 -17.63 32.76
N LEU A 349 -10.37 -18.15 31.84
CA LEU A 349 -11.66 -18.80 32.11
C LEU A 349 -11.60 -20.33 31.91
N GLN A 350 -10.47 -20.86 31.46
CA GLN A 350 -10.23 -22.31 31.50
C GLN A 350 -9.83 -22.68 32.93
N ALA A 351 -10.69 -23.47 33.60
CA ALA A 351 -10.34 -24.12 34.85
C ALA A 351 -9.10 -25.02 34.65
N PRO A 352 -8.25 -25.21 35.68
CA PRO A 352 -7.08 -26.07 35.56
C PRO A 352 -7.48 -27.48 35.08
N PRO A 353 -6.68 -28.12 34.22
CA PRO A 353 -6.98 -29.47 33.76
C PRO A 353 -7.07 -30.43 34.97
N PRO A 354 -7.97 -31.42 34.94
CA PRO A 354 -8.01 -32.42 35.99
C PRO A 354 -6.65 -33.13 36.09
N PRO A 355 -6.15 -33.44 37.29
CA PRO A 355 -4.83 -34.06 37.45
C PRO A 355 -4.79 -35.39 36.70
N THR A 356 -3.85 -35.50 35.76
CA THR A 356 -3.62 -36.71 34.98
C THR A 356 -3.27 -37.87 35.91
N PRO A 357 -3.92 -39.04 35.82
CA PRO A 357 -3.56 -40.18 36.64
C PRO A 357 -2.14 -40.64 36.29
N ASN A 358 -1.28 -40.80 37.30
CA ASN A 358 0.09 -41.26 37.11
C ASN A 358 0.10 -42.69 36.55
N LEU A 359 0.61 -42.83 35.32
CA LEU A 359 0.93 -44.11 34.70
C LEU A 359 2.23 -44.69 35.30
N ASN A 360 2.15 -45.15 36.55
CA ASN A 360 3.18 -46.02 37.12
C ASN A 360 3.12 -47.39 36.43
N SER A 361 4.26 -47.89 35.95
CA SER A 361 4.37 -49.24 35.39
C SER A 361 4.45 -50.29 36.50
N CYS A 362 3.49 -51.21 36.54
CA CYS A 362 3.57 -52.48 37.28
C CYS A 362 3.13 -53.64 36.37
N SER A 363 3.71 -54.82 36.60
CA SER A 363 3.62 -55.99 35.72
C SER A 363 3.12 -57.24 36.46
N SER A 364 2.05 -57.82 35.95
CA SER A 364 1.57 -59.20 36.17
C SER A 364 0.39 -59.40 35.20
N GLU A 365 0.51 -60.21 34.15
CA GLU A 365 0.37 -61.68 34.13
C GLU A 365 -1.09 -62.17 34.31
N ASP A 366 -1.48 -62.97 33.31
CA ASP A 366 -2.43 -64.09 33.29
C ASP A 366 -3.97 -63.97 33.13
N GLU A 367 -4.43 -64.99 32.38
CA GLU A 367 -5.73 -65.69 32.32
C GLU A 367 -7.01 -65.06 31.70
N ASN A 368 -7.23 -65.52 30.45
CA ASN A 368 -8.48 -66.15 29.96
C ASN A 368 -9.71 -65.27 29.60
N GLY A 369 -10.69 -65.81 28.83
CA GLY A 369 -12.00 -65.11 28.65
C GLY A 369 -12.85 -65.23 27.37
N SER A 370 -12.48 -66.01 26.35
CA SER A 370 -13.43 -66.65 25.39
C SER A 370 -14.57 -65.86 24.64
N THR A 371 -14.39 -65.65 23.32
CA THR A 371 -15.38 -65.83 22.21
C THR A 371 -16.44 -64.79 21.74
N LYS A 372 -16.64 -64.84 20.40
CA LYS A 372 -17.89 -64.74 19.59
C LYS A 372 -18.43 -63.40 19.00
N SER A 373 -18.32 -63.31 17.66
CA SER A 373 -19.34 -62.96 16.62
C SER A 373 -20.50 -61.98 16.90
N GLY A 374 -20.94 -61.12 15.97
CA GLY A 374 -20.50 -60.89 14.58
C GLY A 374 -21.62 -60.35 13.64
N ARG A 375 -21.28 -60.08 12.36
CA ARG A 375 -22.18 -59.74 11.22
C ARG A 375 -23.05 -58.45 11.28
N SER A 376 -22.53 -57.41 10.62
CA SER A 376 -23.15 -56.64 9.51
C SER A 376 -24.57 -57.02 9.03
N ARG A 377 -25.41 -56.01 8.70
CA ARG A 377 -25.95 -55.81 7.32
C ARG A 377 -26.77 -54.52 7.03
N THR A 378 -26.48 -53.92 5.86
CA THR A 378 -27.37 -53.20 4.90
C THR A 378 -28.22 -51.97 5.30
N ALA A 379 -28.14 -50.93 4.46
CA ALA A 379 -29.15 -49.87 4.30
C ALA A 379 -30.14 -50.18 3.13
N PRO A 380 -31.23 -49.40 2.97
CA PRO A 380 -31.52 -48.82 1.65
C PRO A 380 -32.02 -47.34 1.68
N ARG A 381 -32.24 -46.75 0.50
CA ARG A 381 -32.62 -45.33 0.29
C ARG A 381 -34.06 -45.19 -0.22
N ARG A 382 -34.82 -44.20 0.28
CA ARG A 382 -35.64 -43.19 -0.46
C ARG A 382 -36.77 -42.59 0.41
N GLY A 383 -37.11 -41.32 0.17
CA GLY A 383 -38.31 -40.66 0.73
C GLY A 383 -38.13 -39.14 0.89
N THR A 384 -38.96 -38.33 0.22
CA THR A 384 -38.89 -36.86 0.25
C THR A 384 -40.10 -36.25 0.95
N ARG A 385 -39.90 -35.13 1.69
CA ARG A 385 -40.86 -34.00 1.73
C ARG A 385 -40.26 -32.74 2.35
N SER A 386 -40.82 -31.60 1.95
CA SER A 386 -40.39 -30.25 2.35
C SER A 386 -41.08 -29.77 3.63
N ARG A 387 -40.42 -28.89 4.39
CA ARG A 387 -41.03 -28.04 5.42
C ARG A 387 -40.53 -26.60 5.30
N ARG A 388 -41.43 -25.68 4.94
CA ARG A 388 -41.22 -24.23 5.06
C ARG A 388 -41.08 -23.85 6.54
N ARG A 389 -40.14 -22.97 6.90
CA ARG A 389 -40.19 -22.23 8.17
C ARG A 389 -41.03 -20.95 7.99
N ARG A 390 -41.78 -20.56 9.02
CA ARG A 390 -42.54 -19.29 9.06
C ARG A 390 -41.61 -18.15 9.52
N ALA A 391 -41.86 -16.94 9.03
CA ALA A 391 -41.33 -15.72 9.64
C ALA A 391 -42.18 -15.32 10.86
N MET A 392 -41.61 -14.46 11.72
CA MET A 392 -42.32 -13.69 12.74
C MET A 392 -41.93 -12.20 12.60
N PRO A 393 -42.80 -11.26 12.98
CA PRO A 393 -42.66 -9.86 12.60
C PRO A 393 -41.70 -9.08 13.51
N ILE A 394 -41.01 -8.09 12.91
CA ILE A 394 -40.29 -7.05 13.64
C ILE A 394 -41.23 -5.85 13.80
N HIS A 395 -41.48 -5.41 15.03
CA HIS A 395 -42.24 -4.19 15.29
C HIS A 395 -41.43 -2.95 14.89
N CYS A 396 -42.03 -2.10 14.05
CA CYS A 396 -41.48 -0.77 13.77
C CYS A 396 -41.91 0.19 14.88
N VAL A 397 -40.95 0.88 15.51
CA VAL A 397 -41.20 1.97 16.45
C VAL A 397 -40.91 3.28 15.74
N THR A 398 -41.95 4.04 15.41
CA THR A 398 -41.84 5.33 14.74
C THR A 398 -41.61 6.44 15.76
N LEU A 399 -40.41 7.02 15.80
CA LEU A 399 -40.15 8.23 16.60
C LEU A 399 -40.69 9.45 15.86
N GLN A 400 -41.60 10.19 16.50
CA GLN A 400 -42.16 11.43 15.98
C GLN A 400 -41.18 12.59 16.22
N GLY A 401 -40.99 13.44 15.20
CA GLY A 401 -40.24 14.70 15.36
C GLY A 401 -41.10 15.78 16.04
N PRO A 402 -40.50 16.68 16.85
CA PRO A 402 -41.24 17.77 17.48
C PRO A 402 -41.70 18.80 16.42
N GLY A 403 -43.00 19.07 16.37
CA GLY A 403 -43.59 20.11 15.53
C GLY A 403 -43.45 21.51 16.15
N ALA A 404 -43.51 22.54 15.30
CA ALA A 404 -43.51 23.94 15.74
C ALA A 404 -44.93 24.43 16.06
N PRO A 405 -45.12 25.31 17.06
CA PRO A 405 -46.26 26.23 17.12
C PRO A 405 -46.03 27.46 16.22
N ALA A 406 -47.09 28.24 15.96
CA ALA A 406 -47.08 29.30 14.94
C ALA A 406 -47.64 30.65 15.44
N GLN A 407 -47.20 31.73 14.77
CA GLN A 407 -47.81 33.07 14.66
C GLN A 407 -48.14 33.86 15.95
N ALA A 408 -47.49 35.03 16.12
CA ALA A 408 -48.11 36.37 15.91
C ALA A 408 -47.19 37.51 16.38
N GLY A 409 -47.23 38.67 15.74
CA GLY A 409 -46.49 39.88 16.15
C GLY A 409 -46.18 40.83 14.99
N GLN A 410 -46.29 42.16 15.22
CA GLN A 410 -46.22 43.18 14.16
C GLN A 410 -44.98 44.09 14.28
N VAL A 411 -44.62 44.67 13.13
CA VAL A 411 -43.79 45.87 12.86
C VAL A 411 -44.23 47.04 13.79
N PRO A 412 -43.39 47.99 14.28
CA PRO A 412 -42.47 48.78 13.44
C PRO A 412 -41.15 49.30 14.06
N SER A 413 -40.53 50.26 13.36
CA SER A 413 -39.17 50.80 13.51
C SER A 413 -39.07 52.18 14.17
N THR A 414 -38.02 52.39 14.97
CA THR A 414 -37.43 53.69 15.41
C THR A 414 -35.92 53.48 15.64
N ALA A 415 -34.96 54.21 15.08
CA ALA A 415 -34.62 55.65 15.10
C ALA A 415 -33.44 55.97 16.08
N THR A 416 -32.54 56.86 15.67
CA THR A 416 -31.25 57.25 16.32
C THR A 416 -31.44 58.26 17.48
N PRO A 417 -30.46 58.48 18.41
CA PRO A 417 -29.19 59.23 18.19
C PRO A 417 -27.93 58.49 18.75
N ALA A 418 -26.65 58.84 18.56
CA ALA A 418 -25.87 59.99 18.01
C ALA A 418 -25.04 60.81 19.05
N SER A 419 -23.71 60.62 19.05
CA SER A 419 -22.61 61.48 19.56
C SER A 419 -21.31 60.83 19.05
N GLN A 420 -20.36 61.40 18.30
CA GLN A 420 -19.80 62.75 18.07
C GLN A 420 -18.83 63.26 19.14
N ASN A 421 -17.52 63.08 18.87
CA ASN A 421 -16.45 64.08 18.65
C ASN A 421 -15.26 63.29 18.01
N GLY A 422 -14.35 63.80 17.17
CA GLY A 422 -13.81 65.15 16.98
C GLY A 422 -12.37 65.18 17.55
N SER A 423 -11.28 65.46 16.83
CA SER A 423 -11.10 65.99 15.46
C SER A 423 -9.73 65.61 14.86
N ALA A 424 -9.53 65.86 13.56
CA ALA A 424 -8.25 65.82 12.81
C ALA A 424 -7.64 67.27 12.75
N PRO A 425 -6.66 67.70 11.87
CA PRO A 425 -6.06 67.05 10.69
C PRO A 425 -4.55 67.37 10.37
N ASN A 426 -4.14 66.99 9.14
CA ASN A 426 -3.10 67.58 8.26
C ASN A 426 -1.74 66.84 8.01
N ALA A 427 -1.43 66.75 6.70
CA ALA A 427 -0.14 66.47 6.04
C ALA A 427 0.22 67.73 5.18
N PRO A 428 0.97 67.75 4.04
CA PRO A 428 1.75 66.76 3.25
C PRO A 428 3.21 67.32 2.98
N PRO A 429 3.95 67.13 1.85
CA PRO A 429 3.93 66.21 0.69
C PRO A 429 5.27 65.40 0.58
N ASP A 430 5.99 65.06 -0.53
CA ASP A 430 5.88 65.29 -1.99
C ASP A 430 6.72 64.28 -2.85
N LYS A 431 6.48 64.32 -4.17
CA LYS A 431 7.27 63.94 -5.39
C LYS A 431 8.34 62.82 -5.47
N ALA A 432 8.15 62.06 -6.56
CA ALA A 432 8.99 61.09 -7.25
C ALA A 432 10.33 61.60 -7.86
N ASN A 433 11.25 60.67 -8.17
CA ASN A 433 11.75 60.40 -9.54
C ASN A 433 12.78 59.23 -9.62
N ASP A 434 12.86 58.60 -10.79
CA ASP A 434 13.95 57.73 -11.31
C ASP A 434 14.98 58.64 -12.06
N PRO A 435 16.22 58.26 -12.55
CA PRO A 435 16.60 56.93 -13.09
C PRO A 435 18.10 56.49 -13.05
N LEU A 436 18.39 55.35 -13.70
CA LEU A 436 19.60 54.97 -14.49
C LEU A 436 21.02 54.86 -13.87
N GLU A 437 21.47 53.60 -13.77
CA GLU A 437 22.67 52.99 -14.44
C GLU A 437 24.16 53.34 -14.09
N LYS A 438 25.03 52.38 -14.47
CA LYS A 438 26.51 52.43 -14.68
C LYS A 438 27.49 52.37 -13.49
N SER A 439 27.84 51.12 -13.15
CA SER A 439 29.22 50.57 -13.15
C SER A 439 30.45 51.42 -12.78
N LYS A 440 31.29 50.89 -11.88
CA LYS A 440 32.74 50.75 -12.12
C LYS A 440 33.39 49.63 -11.27
N GLU A 441 34.66 49.38 -11.55
CA GLU A 441 35.42 48.18 -11.19
C GLU A 441 36.79 48.56 -10.58
N PHE A 442 37.57 47.56 -10.12
CA PHE A 442 39.01 47.61 -9.77
C PHE A 442 39.48 48.30 -8.46
N ASN A 443 40.11 47.46 -7.60
CA ASN A 443 41.43 47.64 -6.94
C ASN A 443 41.78 48.86 -6.04
N SER A 444 42.72 48.76 -5.07
CA SER A 444 43.36 47.60 -4.43
C SER A 444 44.16 47.97 -3.15
N GLY A 445 44.26 47.03 -2.20
CA GLY A 445 45.27 47.02 -1.12
C GLY A 445 45.00 47.92 0.10
N ARG A 446 45.73 47.78 1.23
CA ARG A 446 46.75 46.76 1.58
C ARG A 446 47.00 46.72 3.11
N TYR A 447 47.53 45.58 3.58
CA TYR A 447 48.28 45.33 4.84
C TYR A 447 47.61 44.89 6.18
N LYS A 448 47.95 43.62 6.52
CA LYS A 448 48.50 43.11 7.81
C LYS A 448 47.65 43.07 9.10
N SER A 449 47.22 41.85 9.43
CA SER A 449 47.72 41.00 10.54
C SER A 449 46.94 39.67 10.51
N ALA A 450 47.32 38.54 11.07
CA ALA A 450 48.58 37.86 11.41
C ALA A 450 48.14 36.52 12.03
N ASP A 451 48.82 35.41 11.71
CA ASP A 451 48.83 34.10 12.40
C ASP A 451 47.52 33.32 12.67
N ALA A 452 47.37 32.14 12.03
CA ALA A 452 47.45 30.82 12.69
C ALA A 452 46.89 29.66 11.81
N SER A 453 47.69 28.62 11.60
CA SER A 453 47.34 27.26 11.12
C SER A 453 46.39 27.10 9.92
N SER A 454 46.95 26.79 8.75
CA SER A 454 46.24 26.27 7.58
C SER A 454 46.85 24.95 7.07
N GLU A 455 46.13 24.34 6.13
CA GLU A 455 46.67 23.59 4.98
C GLU A 455 47.98 24.18 4.42
N ALA A 456 48.86 23.44 3.74
CA ALA A 456 49.02 22.00 3.46
C ALA A 456 50.46 21.79 2.95
N ASP A 457 50.78 20.70 2.25
CA ASP A 457 51.72 20.82 1.11
C ASP A 457 51.47 19.81 -0.02
N VAL A 458 52.05 20.09 -1.20
CA VAL A 458 51.67 19.53 -2.51
C VAL A 458 52.90 19.16 -3.35
N GLN A 459 52.93 17.95 -3.91
CA GLN A 459 53.64 17.53 -5.16
C GLN A 459 53.48 16.01 -5.39
N SER A 460 53.71 15.44 -6.59
CA SER A 460 53.31 15.83 -7.95
C SER A 460 53.48 14.61 -8.89
N THR A 461 52.82 14.62 -10.06
CA THR A 461 53.20 13.87 -11.29
C THR A 461 53.53 12.36 -11.21
N SER A 462 52.59 11.49 -11.61
CA SER A 462 52.84 10.41 -12.59
C SER A 462 51.53 9.67 -12.96
N ASN A 463 51.57 8.85 -14.02
CA ASN A 463 50.39 8.21 -14.61
C ASN A 463 49.70 7.21 -13.67
N GLY A 464 48.39 7.37 -13.44
CA GLY A 464 47.56 6.42 -12.70
C GLY A 464 46.15 6.33 -13.25
N THR A 465 45.68 5.10 -13.53
CA THR A 465 44.34 4.83 -14.07
C THR A 465 43.25 5.16 -13.03
N ILE A 466 42.16 5.81 -13.46
CA ILE A 466 41.02 6.13 -12.59
C ILE A 466 40.40 4.82 -12.02
N PRO A 467 40.34 4.63 -10.70
CA PRO A 467 39.77 3.42 -10.10
C PRO A 467 38.24 3.44 -10.15
N THR A 468 37.65 2.62 -11.02
CA THR A 468 36.20 2.39 -11.06
C THR A 468 35.82 1.19 -10.21
N SER A 469 35.39 1.41 -8.95
CA SER A 469 34.53 0.46 -8.21
C SER A 469 34.01 1.01 -6.88
N GLU A 470 32.72 1.32 -6.80
CA GLU A 470 31.97 0.97 -5.58
C GLU A 470 31.70 -0.53 -5.66
N SER A 471 32.31 -1.32 -4.77
CA SER A 471 32.20 -2.78 -4.76
C SER A 471 30.86 -3.26 -4.17
N VAL A 472 29.79 -3.01 -4.92
CA VAL A 472 28.48 -3.61 -4.66
C VAL A 472 28.61 -5.14 -4.72
N ASP A 473 28.23 -5.83 -3.64
CA ASP A 473 28.20 -7.30 -3.57
C ASP A 473 27.34 -7.89 -4.72
N GLU A 474 28.03 -8.36 -5.77
CA GLU A 474 27.40 -8.87 -6.99
C GLU A 474 26.83 -10.29 -6.83
N SER A 475 27.10 -10.97 -5.71
CA SER A 475 26.77 -12.40 -5.51
C SER A 475 25.26 -12.73 -5.59
N TRP A 476 24.40 -11.70 -5.58
CA TRP A 476 22.94 -11.80 -5.67
C TRP A 476 22.38 -11.61 -7.08
N ARG A 477 23.19 -11.16 -8.06
CA ARG A 477 22.79 -11.09 -9.47
C ARG A 477 22.64 -12.48 -10.10
N GLY A 478 23.45 -13.44 -9.67
CA GLY A 478 23.54 -14.80 -10.23
C GLY A 478 22.36 -15.75 -10.00
N GLY A 479 21.13 -15.24 -9.87
CA GLY A 479 19.90 -16.03 -9.76
C GLY A 479 19.96 -17.14 -8.70
N TYR A 480 19.47 -18.34 -9.08
CA TYR A 480 19.51 -19.56 -8.27
C TYR A 480 20.73 -20.45 -8.58
N SER A 481 21.78 -19.93 -9.26
CA SER A 481 22.86 -20.73 -9.87
C SER A 481 23.62 -21.65 -8.91
N THR A 482 24.04 -21.15 -7.74
CA THR A 482 24.85 -21.91 -6.78
C THR A 482 24.00 -22.59 -5.71
N ALA A 483 24.48 -23.75 -5.21
CA ALA A 483 23.85 -24.44 -4.08
C ALA A 483 23.85 -23.61 -2.78
N ALA A 484 24.76 -22.64 -2.64
CA ALA A 484 24.74 -21.66 -1.56
C ALA A 484 23.59 -20.65 -1.72
N SER A 485 23.36 -20.11 -2.92
CA SER A 485 22.20 -19.24 -3.19
C SER A 485 20.88 -19.98 -3.04
N ARG A 486 20.77 -21.24 -3.51
CA ARG A 486 19.57 -22.07 -3.29
C ARG A 486 19.28 -22.30 -1.80
N ARG A 487 20.29 -22.65 -0.99
CA ARG A 487 20.12 -22.77 0.47
C ARG A 487 19.70 -21.45 1.14
N ARG A 488 20.33 -20.32 0.79
CA ARG A 488 19.96 -19.00 1.34
C ARG A 488 18.51 -18.60 1.03
N VAL A 489 17.98 -18.99 -0.15
CA VAL A 489 16.55 -18.78 -0.47
C VAL A 489 15.65 -19.75 0.32
N MET A 490 16.01 -21.03 0.46
CA MET A 490 15.25 -21.97 1.31
C MET A 490 15.11 -21.46 2.75
N THR A 491 16.20 -20.95 3.33
CA THR A 491 16.20 -20.36 4.68
C THR A 491 15.34 -19.10 4.77
N ALA A 492 15.28 -18.27 3.74
CA ALA A 492 14.39 -17.10 3.71
C ALA A 492 12.89 -17.48 3.64
N CYS A 493 12.56 -18.61 3.00
CA CYS A 493 11.17 -19.12 2.93
C CYS A 493 10.62 -19.58 4.28
N HIS A 494 11.49 -19.93 5.23
CA HIS A 494 11.15 -20.55 6.51
C HIS A 494 11.38 -19.55 7.65
N TRP A 495 10.31 -18.92 8.13
CA TRP A 495 10.40 -18.01 9.27
C TRP A 495 10.55 -18.78 10.59
N GLY A 496 11.12 -18.15 11.62
CA GLY A 496 11.43 -18.81 12.90
C GLY A 496 10.20 -19.20 13.74
N ASN A 497 9.02 -18.66 13.42
CA ASN A 497 7.72 -19.11 13.92
C ASN A 497 7.13 -20.29 13.13
N GLY A 498 7.91 -20.94 12.26
CA GLY A 498 7.49 -22.11 11.48
C GLY A 498 6.70 -21.79 10.20
N VAL A 499 6.41 -20.52 9.90
CA VAL A 499 5.70 -20.15 8.66
C VAL A 499 6.56 -20.45 7.43
N LYS A 500 5.98 -21.21 6.49
CA LYS A 500 6.62 -21.67 5.24
C LYS A 500 6.02 -20.97 4.01
N TRP A 501 6.70 -19.95 3.49
CA TRP A 501 6.16 -19.16 2.37
C TRP A 501 6.07 -19.91 1.03
N ASN A 502 6.90 -20.93 0.82
CA ASN A 502 6.79 -21.85 -0.33
C ASN A 502 5.51 -22.71 -0.28
N GLN A 503 4.94 -22.95 0.90
CA GLN A 503 3.73 -23.77 1.12
C GLN A 503 2.50 -22.93 1.55
N ALA A 504 2.63 -21.59 1.63
CA ALA A 504 1.64 -20.75 2.31
C ALA A 504 0.26 -20.66 1.63
N ILE A 505 -0.76 -20.45 2.47
CA ILE A 505 -2.20 -20.54 2.16
C ILE A 505 -2.62 -19.46 1.14
N GLY A 506 -3.55 -19.80 0.24
CA GLY A 506 -4.08 -18.84 -0.76
C GLY A 506 -4.82 -17.63 -0.17
N ARG A 507 -5.27 -17.70 1.09
CA ARG A 507 -5.96 -16.62 1.81
C ARG A 507 -5.89 -16.80 3.32
N VAL A 508 -5.75 -15.69 4.06
CA VAL A 508 -5.91 -15.61 5.53
C VAL A 508 -6.77 -14.38 5.84
N GLY A 509 -7.94 -14.57 6.47
CA GLY A 509 -8.92 -13.49 6.65
C GLY A 509 -9.31 -12.86 5.30
N HIS A 510 -9.02 -11.58 5.13
CA HIS A 510 -9.19 -10.84 3.87
C HIS A 510 -7.88 -10.62 3.10
N TRP A 511 -6.73 -11.10 3.58
CA TRP A 511 -5.48 -11.14 2.80
C TRP A 511 -5.53 -12.28 1.78
N VAL A 512 -5.62 -11.96 0.49
CA VAL A 512 -5.65 -12.94 -0.61
C VAL A 512 -4.30 -12.97 -1.33
N ARG A 513 -3.76 -14.17 -1.59
CA ARG A 513 -2.48 -14.34 -2.28
C ARG A 513 -2.60 -13.92 -3.73
N ILE A 514 -1.90 -12.86 -4.11
CA ILE A 514 -1.88 -12.38 -5.49
C ILE A 514 -0.81 -13.05 -6.33
N TYR A 515 0.33 -13.41 -5.73
CA TYR A 515 1.46 -14.06 -6.38
C TYR A 515 2.27 -14.95 -5.39
N PRO A 516 2.85 -16.09 -5.83
CA PRO A 516 2.66 -16.73 -7.13
C PRO A 516 1.21 -17.21 -7.32
N HIS A 517 0.79 -17.39 -8.57
CA HIS A 517 -0.58 -17.85 -8.87
C HIS A 517 -0.77 -19.35 -8.62
N SER A 518 0.31 -20.13 -8.71
CA SER A 518 0.37 -21.56 -8.43
C SER A 518 1.44 -21.84 -7.38
N LEU A 519 1.16 -22.75 -6.45
CA LEU A 519 2.19 -23.32 -5.58
C LEU A 519 3.02 -24.38 -6.34
N PRO A 520 4.31 -24.57 -6.02
CA PRO A 520 5.02 -25.80 -6.34
C PRO A 520 4.28 -27.03 -5.79
N LYS A 521 4.43 -28.19 -6.44
CA LYS A 521 3.86 -29.46 -5.95
C LYS A 521 4.76 -30.17 -4.93
N ASP A 522 6.04 -29.85 -4.97
CA ASP A 522 7.12 -30.48 -4.21
C ASP A 522 7.92 -29.39 -3.46
N ASP A 523 8.86 -29.76 -2.59
CA ASP A 523 9.78 -28.81 -1.93
C ASP A 523 10.87 -28.24 -2.89
N GLU A 524 10.57 -28.14 -4.19
CA GLU A 524 11.38 -27.39 -5.15
C GLU A 524 11.10 -25.89 -5.05
N LEU A 525 12.17 -25.08 -5.04
CA LEU A 525 12.03 -23.63 -5.22
C LEU A 525 11.67 -23.33 -6.68
N PRO A 526 10.63 -22.51 -6.94
CA PRO A 526 10.43 -21.99 -8.29
C PRO A 526 11.66 -21.16 -8.68
N VAL A 527 12.31 -21.54 -9.79
CA VAL A 527 13.36 -20.72 -10.39
C VAL A 527 12.68 -19.52 -11.05
N GLU A 528 12.42 -18.49 -10.26
CA GLU A 528 11.75 -17.27 -10.70
C GLU A 528 12.60 -16.47 -11.68
N ASP A 529 12.50 -16.79 -12.97
CA ASP A 529 12.86 -15.87 -14.03
C ASP A 529 11.79 -14.78 -14.15
N VAL A 530 12.23 -13.53 -14.21
CA VAL A 530 11.35 -12.35 -14.28
C VAL A 530 10.61 -12.31 -15.62
N ARG A 531 11.19 -12.82 -16.71
CA ARG A 531 10.54 -12.95 -18.02
C ARG A 531 9.33 -13.87 -17.94
N ASP A 532 9.50 -15.05 -17.37
CA ASP A 532 8.43 -16.05 -17.28
C ASP A 532 7.36 -15.61 -16.29
N SER A 533 7.77 -14.98 -15.17
CA SER A 533 6.85 -14.34 -14.21
C SER A 533 5.99 -13.26 -14.88
N VAL A 534 6.57 -12.38 -15.69
CA VAL A 534 5.83 -11.36 -16.45
C VAL A 534 4.94 -11.99 -17.54
N ALA A 535 5.40 -13.07 -18.19
CA ALA A 535 4.63 -13.80 -19.18
C ALA A 535 3.40 -14.49 -18.56
N GLN A 536 3.52 -15.06 -17.36
CA GLN A 536 2.41 -15.62 -16.59
C GLN A 536 1.36 -14.56 -16.24
N VAL A 537 1.77 -13.39 -15.74
CA VAL A 537 0.83 -12.29 -15.45
C VAL A 537 0.16 -11.77 -16.74
N SER A 538 0.89 -11.76 -17.87
CA SER A 538 0.32 -11.45 -19.20
C SER A 538 -0.67 -12.51 -19.70
N LYS A 539 -0.45 -13.80 -19.41
CA LYS A 539 -1.43 -14.89 -19.67
C LYS A 539 -2.68 -14.69 -18.80
N PHE A 540 -2.49 -14.40 -17.51
CA PHE A 540 -3.56 -14.13 -16.53
C PHE A 540 -4.50 -13.00 -16.96
N VAL A 541 -3.95 -11.82 -17.33
CA VAL A 541 -4.77 -10.67 -17.76
C VAL A 541 -5.53 -10.94 -19.06
N ARG A 542 -5.00 -11.75 -19.98
CA ARG A 542 -5.71 -12.18 -21.19
C ARG A 542 -6.86 -13.12 -20.86
N ALA A 543 -6.58 -14.20 -20.12
CA ALA A 543 -7.62 -15.14 -19.70
C ALA A 543 -8.76 -14.47 -18.94
N ALA A 544 -8.47 -13.51 -18.05
CA ALA A 544 -9.50 -12.72 -17.35
C ALA A 544 -10.40 -11.91 -18.31
N ARG A 545 -9.84 -11.25 -19.33
CA ARG A 545 -10.64 -10.53 -20.35
C ARG A 545 -11.55 -11.47 -21.14
N GLU A 546 -11.07 -12.66 -21.45
CA GLU A 546 -11.82 -13.66 -22.21
C GLU A 546 -12.94 -14.28 -21.37
N VAL A 547 -12.65 -14.70 -20.13
CA VAL A 547 -13.66 -15.15 -19.15
C VAL A 547 -14.75 -14.09 -18.97
N SER A 548 -14.38 -12.81 -18.91
CA SER A 548 -15.37 -11.73 -18.82
C SER A 548 -16.21 -11.52 -20.08
N ARG A 549 -15.75 -11.96 -21.27
CA ARG A 549 -16.54 -11.97 -22.52
C ARG A 549 -17.39 -13.23 -22.65
N GLU A 550 -16.96 -14.32 -22.04
CA GLU A 550 -17.65 -15.61 -22.03
C GLU A 550 -18.81 -15.61 -21.01
N CYS A 551 -18.52 -15.30 -19.75
CA CYS A 551 -19.46 -15.30 -18.61
C CYS A 551 -20.22 -13.97 -18.41
N GLY A 552 -19.80 -12.89 -19.08
CA GLY A 552 -20.40 -11.55 -18.96
C GLY A 552 -21.59 -11.27 -19.88
N LYS A 553 -22.03 -12.22 -20.71
CA LYS A 553 -23.08 -11.99 -21.73
C LYS A 553 -24.46 -11.67 -21.17
N ASP A 554 -24.80 -12.21 -20.00
CA ASP A 554 -25.99 -11.78 -19.26
C ASP A 554 -25.69 -10.46 -18.54
N THR A 555 -26.15 -9.34 -19.09
CA THR A 555 -26.03 -8.01 -18.49
C THR A 555 -27.17 -7.67 -17.53
N THR A 556 -28.11 -8.60 -17.30
CA THR A 556 -29.36 -8.37 -16.57
C THR A 556 -29.38 -8.98 -15.16
N ALA A 557 -28.76 -10.15 -14.96
CA ALA A 557 -28.63 -10.72 -13.62
C ALA A 557 -27.67 -9.92 -12.73
N PRO A 558 -28.02 -9.67 -11.45
CA PRO A 558 -27.14 -9.03 -10.49
C PRO A 558 -25.73 -9.62 -10.47
N ARG A 559 -24.74 -8.74 -10.36
CA ARG A 559 -23.35 -9.15 -10.10
C ARG A 559 -23.26 -9.35 -8.59
N ASP A 560 -23.08 -10.60 -8.16
CA ASP A 560 -23.03 -11.01 -6.76
C ASP A 560 -21.89 -11.99 -6.49
N ALA A 561 -21.77 -12.47 -5.24
CA ALA A 561 -20.72 -13.40 -4.83
C ALA A 561 -20.81 -14.78 -5.53
N ALA A 562 -22.00 -15.23 -5.91
CA ALA A 562 -22.16 -16.48 -6.66
C ALA A 562 -21.66 -16.32 -8.10
N ARG A 563 -21.93 -15.15 -8.72
CA ARG A 563 -21.44 -14.81 -10.06
C ARG A 563 -19.93 -14.56 -10.09
N ASP A 564 -19.34 -14.07 -9.00
CA ASP A 564 -17.88 -14.03 -8.84
C ASP A 564 -17.26 -15.43 -8.83
N ALA A 565 -17.82 -16.36 -8.05
CA ALA A 565 -17.34 -17.74 -7.98
C ALA A 565 -17.36 -18.42 -9.37
N VAL A 566 -18.35 -18.12 -10.22
CA VAL A 566 -18.38 -18.60 -11.62
C VAL A 566 -17.23 -18.04 -12.47
N PHE A 567 -16.91 -16.74 -12.32
CA PHE A 567 -15.79 -16.12 -13.04
C PHE A 567 -14.44 -16.61 -12.52
N GLU A 568 -14.32 -16.84 -11.21
CA GLU A 568 -13.15 -17.42 -10.56
C GLU A 568 -12.90 -18.87 -11.01
N GLU A 569 -13.93 -19.71 -11.03
CA GLU A 569 -13.82 -21.10 -11.49
C GLU A 569 -13.46 -21.17 -12.99
N ALA A 570 -14.08 -20.32 -13.81
CA ALA A 570 -13.75 -20.22 -15.23
C ALA A 570 -12.29 -19.79 -15.44
N LEU A 571 -11.79 -18.81 -14.67
CA LEU A 571 -10.39 -18.36 -14.75
C LEU A 571 -9.40 -19.43 -14.24
N ARG A 572 -9.72 -20.10 -13.13
CA ARG A 572 -8.94 -21.19 -12.54
C ARG A 572 -8.76 -22.33 -13.53
N LYS A 573 -9.86 -22.80 -14.14
CA LYS A 573 -9.86 -23.83 -15.19
C LYS A 573 -9.11 -23.38 -16.45
N LYS A 574 -9.26 -22.12 -16.88
CA LYS A 574 -8.64 -21.61 -18.12
C LYS A 574 -7.14 -21.35 -18.00
N LEU A 575 -6.61 -21.24 -16.78
CA LEU A 575 -5.17 -21.06 -16.53
C LEU A 575 -4.45 -22.35 -16.11
N ASP A 576 -5.20 -23.42 -15.81
CA ASP A 576 -4.76 -24.67 -15.19
C ASP A 576 -4.15 -24.45 -13.79
N PHE A 577 -4.89 -23.72 -12.95
CA PHE A 577 -4.47 -23.42 -11.58
C PHE A 577 -5.16 -24.34 -10.55
N GLY A 578 -4.37 -24.81 -9.58
CA GLY A 578 -4.81 -25.71 -8.51
C GLY A 578 -5.81 -25.08 -7.53
N PRO A 579 -6.39 -25.86 -6.60
CA PRO A 579 -7.43 -25.41 -5.67
C PRO A 579 -6.98 -24.33 -4.66
N HIS A 580 -5.68 -24.07 -4.55
CA HIS A 580 -5.15 -23.00 -3.69
C HIS A 580 -5.13 -21.61 -4.37
N PHE A 581 -5.33 -21.55 -5.69
CA PHE A 581 -5.49 -20.27 -6.38
C PHE A 581 -6.80 -19.61 -5.98
N GLN A 582 -6.73 -18.32 -5.63
CA GLN A 582 -7.90 -17.48 -5.41
C GLN A 582 -7.81 -16.17 -6.22
N VAL A 583 -8.97 -15.60 -6.53
CA VAL A 583 -9.14 -14.33 -7.23
C VAL A 583 -9.30 -13.21 -6.21
N TRP A 584 -8.34 -12.29 -6.19
CA TRP A 584 -8.47 -11.06 -5.40
C TRP A 584 -9.57 -10.16 -6.01
N LEU A 585 -10.55 -9.82 -5.19
CA LEU A 585 -11.67 -8.90 -5.44
C LEU A 585 -12.04 -8.22 -4.13
N PRO A 586 -12.52 -6.97 -4.16
CA PRO A 586 -13.17 -6.36 -2.99
C PRO A 586 -14.48 -7.07 -2.61
N PRO A 587 -14.89 -7.00 -1.33
CA PRO A 587 -16.15 -7.59 -0.87
C PRO A 587 -17.40 -6.94 -1.50
N PHE A 588 -18.55 -7.52 -1.18
CA PHE A 588 -19.85 -7.21 -1.77
C PHE A 588 -20.77 -6.40 -0.86
#